data_AF-A0A8T6SDS4-F1
#
_entry.id   AF-A0A8T6SDS4-F1
#
_cell.length_a   1.000
_cell.length_b   1.000
_cell.length_c   1.000
_cell.angle_alpha   90.00
_cell.angle_beta   90.00
_cell.angle_gamma   90.00
#
_symmetry.space_group_name_H-M   'P 1'
#
loop_
_entity.id
_entity.type
_entity.pdbx_description
1 polymer ?
#
loop_
_entity_poly.entity_id
_entity_poly.type
_entity_poly.pdbx_seq_one_letter_code
_entity_poly.pdbx_strand_id
1 'polypeptide(L)'
;MTSEGVGETFSININVSGAVDLYGWEFYLGWNATLLQALNVTEGGFLEQGGDTFFYPKINNTEGSMLVDCTLLGDIPGVDGHGILVTVQFSVEASGVSDLDLYETTLVSSLQQDIPHTTSDGSFSTTREKVAGIDHPQGYRPAH
;
A
#
# COMPACT_ATOMS: atom_id res chain seq x y z
N MET A 1 -9.78 5.22 -15.31
CA MET A 1 -8.66 4.54 -14.63
C MET A 1 -7.41 5.24 -15.10
N THR A 2 -6.82 6.06 -14.24
CA THR A 2 -5.54 6.73 -14.52
C THR A 2 -4.47 5.65 -14.61
N SER A 3 -3.83 5.56 -15.77
CA SER A 3 -2.73 4.63 -15.99
C SER A 3 -1.52 5.13 -15.22
N GLU A 4 -1.08 4.42 -14.18
CA GLU A 4 0.12 4.80 -13.43
C GLU A 4 1.37 4.55 -14.30
N GLY A 5 1.83 5.63 -14.91
CA GLY A 5 2.99 5.67 -15.80
C GLY A 5 4.30 5.81 -15.04
N VAL A 6 5.43 5.56 -15.72
CA VAL A 6 6.76 5.87 -15.17
C VAL A 6 6.84 7.37 -14.86
N GLY A 7 7.31 7.71 -13.66
CA GLY A 7 7.37 9.07 -13.14
C GLY A 7 6.10 9.54 -12.42
N GLU A 8 5.05 8.72 -12.38
CA GLU A 8 3.85 9.01 -11.60
C GLU A 8 3.96 8.45 -10.17
N THR A 9 3.05 8.88 -9.30
CA THR A 9 2.91 8.37 -7.94
C THR A 9 1.53 7.78 -7.74
N PHE A 10 1.45 6.78 -6.86
CA PHE A 10 0.20 6.17 -6.42
C PHE A 10 0.26 5.88 -4.94
N SER A 11 -0.90 5.62 -4.35
CA SER A 11 -1.02 5.24 -2.95
C SER A 11 -1.74 3.91 -2.80
N ILE A 12 -1.29 3.11 -1.83
CA ILE A 12 -2.00 1.92 -1.38
C ILE A 12 -2.40 2.07 0.08
N ASN A 13 -3.48 1.39 0.45
CA ASN A 13 -3.91 1.29 1.84
C ASN A 13 -3.71 -0.15 2.31
N ILE A 14 -3.08 -0.32 3.47
CA ILE A 14 -3.07 -1.61 4.19
C ILE A 14 -4.25 -1.54 5.17
N ASN A 15 -5.14 -2.53 5.09
CA ASN A 15 -6.39 -2.53 5.84
C ASN A 15 -6.42 -3.71 6.82
N VAL A 16 -7.08 -3.49 7.96
CA VAL A 16 -7.51 -4.56 8.88
C VAL A 16 -9.01 -4.79 8.72
N SER A 17 -9.46 -6.02 8.91
CA SER A 17 -10.88 -6.39 8.84
C SER A 17 -11.24 -7.36 9.95
N GLY A 18 -12.31 -7.07 10.69
CA GLY A 18 -12.82 -7.95 11.74
C GLY A 18 -11.89 -8.08 12.95
N ALA A 19 -11.07 -7.06 13.22
CA ALA A 19 -10.26 -7.00 14.42
C ALA A 19 -11.16 -6.99 15.67
N VAL A 20 -10.69 -7.67 16.72
CA VAL A 20 -11.29 -7.63 18.05
C VAL A 20 -10.17 -7.26 19.02
N ASP A 21 -10.37 -6.18 19.76
CA ASP A 21 -9.44 -5.64 20.76
C ASP A 21 -8.03 -5.36 20.19
N LEU A 22 -7.91 -4.90 18.94
CA LEU A 22 -6.58 -4.64 18.35
C LEU A 22 -5.92 -3.45 19.03
N TYR A 23 -4.77 -3.68 19.65
CA TYR A 23 -4.04 -2.68 20.43
C TYR A 23 -2.73 -2.26 19.76
N GLY A 24 -2.03 -3.21 19.14
CA GLY A 24 -0.81 -2.96 18.39
C GLY A 24 -0.66 -3.89 17.20
N TRP A 25 0.11 -3.45 16.22
CA TRP A 25 0.38 -4.20 15.01
C TRP A 25 1.76 -3.89 14.45
N GLU A 26 2.33 -4.86 13.76
CA GLU A 26 3.59 -4.77 13.03
C GLU A 26 3.48 -5.59 11.74
N PHE A 27 4.10 -5.12 10.67
CA PHE A 27 4.30 -5.92 9.48
C PHE A 27 5.53 -5.46 8.70
N TYR A 28 6.01 -6.35 7.83
CA TYR A 28 6.88 -5.98 6.74
C TYR A 28 6.12 -5.96 5.41
N LEU A 29 6.47 -5.00 4.56
CA LEU A 29 5.97 -4.92 3.18
C LEU A 29 7.14 -4.98 2.21
N GLY A 30 7.08 -5.87 1.23
CA GLY A 30 8.08 -6.05 0.17
C GLY A 30 7.57 -5.60 -1.20
N TRP A 31 8.45 -5.07 -2.04
CA TRP A 31 8.19 -4.69 -3.43
C TRP A 31 9.45 -4.79 -4.30
N ASN A 32 9.29 -4.67 -5.61
CA ASN A 32 10.42 -4.60 -6.52
C ASN A 32 11.05 -3.20 -6.53
N ALA A 33 12.19 -3.04 -5.84
CA ALA A 33 12.92 -1.78 -5.72
C ALA A 33 13.36 -1.14 -7.05
N THR A 34 13.44 -1.93 -8.13
CA THR A 34 13.78 -1.42 -9.47
C THR A 34 12.57 -0.79 -10.18
N LEU A 35 11.36 -1.13 -9.75
CA LEU A 35 10.12 -0.62 -10.32
C LEU A 35 9.49 0.47 -9.45
N LEU A 36 9.60 0.36 -8.12
CA LEU A 36 8.91 1.22 -7.17
C LEU A 36 9.86 1.75 -6.09
N GLN A 37 9.59 2.97 -5.64
CA GLN A 37 10.23 3.59 -4.48
C GLN A 37 9.16 4.11 -3.53
N ALA A 38 9.24 3.77 -2.25
CA ALA A 38 8.34 4.31 -1.25
C ALA A 38 8.76 5.75 -0.93
N LEU A 39 7.82 6.69 -1.08
CA LEU A 39 8.03 8.12 -0.84
C LEU A 39 7.61 8.53 0.56
N ASN A 40 6.48 7.99 1.03
CA ASN A 40 5.90 8.35 2.31
C ASN A 40 5.06 7.20 2.86
N VAL A 41 5.01 7.11 4.19
CA VAL A 41 4.21 6.13 4.93
C VAL A 41 3.50 6.91 6.04
N THR A 42 2.18 6.91 6.00
CA THR A 42 1.35 7.67 6.96
C THR A 42 0.42 6.72 7.70
N GLU A 43 0.36 6.87 9.02
CA GLU A 43 -0.60 6.17 9.86
C GLU A 43 -2.03 6.33 9.32
N GLY A 44 -2.78 5.23 9.35
CA GLY A 44 -4.21 5.24 9.14
C GLY A 44 -4.94 5.38 10.47
N GLY A 45 -6.09 6.03 10.46
CA GLY A 45 -6.81 6.37 11.69
C GLY A 45 -7.50 5.19 12.39
N PHE A 46 -7.17 3.94 12.10
CA PHE A 46 -7.84 2.81 12.75
C PHE A 46 -7.61 2.80 14.27
N LEU A 47 -6.36 2.85 14.73
CA LEU A 47 -6.05 2.86 16.17
C LEU A 47 -6.35 4.21 16.82
N GLU A 48 -6.22 5.33 16.10
CA GLU A 48 -6.57 6.67 16.62
C GLU A 48 -8.04 6.78 17.09
N GLN A 49 -8.91 5.85 16.67
CA GLN A 49 -10.27 5.74 17.21
C GLN A 49 -10.31 5.39 18.71
N GLY A 50 -9.29 4.69 19.22
CA GLY A 50 -9.19 4.26 20.61
C GLY A 50 -8.45 5.26 21.51
N GLY A 51 -7.50 6.02 20.97
CA GLY A 51 -6.71 6.99 21.73
C GLY A 51 -5.43 7.40 21.02
N ASP A 52 -4.51 8.03 21.76
CA ASP A 52 -3.20 8.40 21.25
C ASP A 52 -2.38 7.17 20.86
N THR A 53 -1.62 7.28 19.78
CA THR A 53 -0.82 6.19 19.22
C THR A 53 0.67 6.53 19.20
N PHE A 54 1.49 5.49 19.16
CA PHE A 54 2.88 5.55 18.73
C PHE A 54 3.01 4.81 17.41
N PHE A 55 3.41 5.53 16.36
CA PHE A 55 3.55 5.01 15.00
C PHE A 55 5.00 5.13 14.52
N TYR A 56 5.55 4.05 13.97
CA TYR A 56 6.93 4.01 13.52
C TYR A 56 7.06 3.30 12.15
N PRO A 57 7.36 4.06 11.08
CA PRO A 57 7.73 3.50 9.79
C PRO A 57 9.24 3.52 9.57
N LYS A 58 9.78 2.45 8.99
CA LYS A 58 11.18 2.35 8.54
C LYS A 58 11.25 1.80 7.11
N ILE A 59 11.60 2.68 6.17
CA ILE A 59 11.69 2.37 4.74
C ILE A 59 13.12 1.96 4.36
N ASN A 60 13.27 0.85 3.63
CA ASN A 60 14.48 0.44 2.93
C ASN A 60 14.22 0.32 1.41
N ASN A 61 14.34 1.47 0.74
CA ASN A 61 14.18 1.59 -0.70
C ASN A 61 15.29 0.91 -1.53
N THR A 62 16.42 0.54 -0.91
CA THR A 62 17.49 -0.18 -1.61
C THR A 62 17.14 -1.66 -1.75
N GLU A 63 16.56 -2.26 -0.71
CA GLU A 63 16.13 -3.65 -0.70
C GLU A 63 14.69 -3.84 -1.23
N GLY A 64 13.90 -2.77 -1.26
CA GLY A 64 12.49 -2.84 -1.64
C GLY A 64 11.62 -3.37 -0.52
N SER A 65 11.85 -2.87 0.70
CA SER A 65 11.13 -3.31 1.88
C SER A 65 10.88 -2.19 2.87
N MET A 66 9.89 -2.36 3.75
CA MET A 66 9.71 -1.53 4.93
C MET A 66 9.23 -2.35 6.11
N LEU A 67 9.57 -1.89 7.31
CA LEU A 67 8.94 -2.28 8.58
C LEU A 67 8.01 -1.15 9.00
N VAL A 68 6.79 -1.47 9.42
CA VAL A 68 5.86 -0.50 9.99
C VAL A 68 5.20 -1.10 11.21
N ASP A 69 5.22 -0.36 12.31
CA ASP A 69 4.50 -0.71 13.54
C ASP A 69 3.68 0.47 14.08
N CYS A 70 2.62 0.14 14.80
CA CYS A 70 1.84 1.09 15.58
C CYS A 70 1.27 0.43 16.84
N THR A 71 1.12 1.20 17.91
CA THR A 71 0.43 0.78 19.13
C THR A 71 -0.35 1.92 19.76
N LEU A 72 -1.45 1.60 20.43
CA LEU A 72 -2.12 2.49 21.37
C LEU A 72 -1.23 2.79 22.59
N LEU A 73 -1.48 3.94 23.22
CA LEU A 73 -0.82 4.37 24.44
C LEU A 73 -1.79 4.39 25.63
N GLY A 74 -1.31 3.89 26.79
CA GLY A 74 -2.06 3.89 28.06
C GLY A 74 -2.66 2.55 28.43
N ASP A 75 -3.36 2.49 29.56
CA ASP A 75 -4.09 1.29 30.01
C ASP A 75 -5.54 1.40 29.54
N ILE A 76 -5.76 1.11 28.26
CA ILE A 76 -7.04 1.24 27.56
C ILE A 76 -7.34 -0.03 26.74
N PRO A 77 -8.62 -0.31 26.43
CA PRO A 77 -8.97 -1.36 25.48
C PRO A 77 -8.43 -1.07 24.07
N GLY A 78 -8.27 -2.13 23.27
CA GLY A 78 -8.01 -2.04 21.84
C GLY A 78 -9.25 -1.65 21.03
N VAL A 79 -9.06 -1.51 19.73
CA VAL A 79 -10.11 -1.11 18.79
C VAL A 79 -10.68 -2.32 18.06
N ASP A 80 -12.00 -2.40 18.01
CA ASP A 80 -12.75 -3.38 17.24
C ASP A 80 -13.06 -2.89 15.82
N GLY A 81 -13.16 -3.80 14.86
CA GLY A 81 -13.78 -3.55 13.56
C GLY A 81 -12.83 -3.62 12.37
N HIS A 82 -12.98 -2.68 11.45
CA HIS A 82 -12.25 -2.65 10.18
C HIS A 82 -11.81 -1.22 9.87
N GLY A 83 -10.72 -1.08 9.12
CA GLY A 83 -10.22 0.23 8.72
C GLY A 83 -8.82 0.19 8.14
N ILE A 84 -8.29 1.39 7.85
CA ILE A 84 -6.95 1.57 7.28
C ILE A 84 -5.95 1.62 8.44
N LEU A 85 -4.95 0.75 8.40
CA LEU A 85 -3.81 0.78 9.33
C LEU A 85 -2.74 1.77 8.86
N VAL A 86 -2.47 1.80 7.56
CA VAL A 86 -1.46 2.68 6.98
C VAL A 86 -1.79 3.01 5.52
N THR A 87 -1.36 4.19 5.08
CA THR A 87 -1.31 4.57 3.66
C THR A 87 0.15 4.70 3.23
N VAL A 88 0.53 4.01 2.15
CA VAL A 88 1.88 4.08 1.59
C VAL A 88 1.80 4.75 0.23
N GLN A 89 2.62 5.78 0.01
CA GLN A 89 2.78 6.44 -1.29
C GLN A 89 4.05 5.93 -1.97
N PHE A 90 3.92 5.49 -3.22
CA PHE A 90 5.03 5.04 -4.07
C PHE A 90 5.22 5.97 -5.27
N SER A 91 6.45 6.07 -5.77
CA SER A 91 6.76 6.50 -7.14
C SER A 91 7.06 5.30 -8.03
N VAL A 92 6.69 5.44 -9.31
CA VAL A 92 6.94 4.44 -10.35
C VAL A 92 8.23 4.78 -11.09
N GLU A 93 9.27 3.99 -10.86
CA GLU A 93 10.60 4.19 -11.46
C GLU A 93 10.73 3.50 -12.83
N ALA A 94 10.02 2.39 -13.04
CA ALA A 94 10.07 1.65 -14.29
C ALA A 94 8.78 0.88 -14.57
N SER A 95 8.55 0.56 -15.85
CA SER A 95 7.41 -0.26 -16.27
C SER A 95 7.61 -1.72 -15.89
N GLY A 96 6.56 -2.34 -15.34
CA GLY A 96 6.59 -3.73 -14.94
C GLY A 96 5.42 -4.10 -14.04
N VAL A 97 5.57 -5.25 -13.39
CA VAL A 97 4.67 -5.77 -12.36
C VAL A 97 5.49 -5.93 -11.08
N SER A 98 4.97 -5.43 -9.97
CA SER A 98 5.53 -5.64 -8.64
C SER A 98 4.46 -6.25 -7.74
N ASP A 99 4.77 -7.38 -7.13
CA ASP A 99 4.00 -7.83 -5.98
C ASP A 99 4.23 -6.85 -4.82
N LEU A 100 3.22 -6.72 -3.98
CA LEU A 100 3.22 -5.92 -2.75
C LEU A 100 2.93 -6.89 -1.61
N ASP A 101 3.99 -7.51 -1.12
CA ASP A 101 3.98 -8.71 -0.28
C ASP A 101 3.98 -8.35 1.21
N LEU A 102 2.97 -8.80 1.95
CA LEU A 102 2.88 -8.62 3.40
C LEU A 102 3.42 -9.88 4.11
N TYR A 103 4.49 -9.71 4.87
CA TYR A 103 5.13 -10.80 5.59
C TYR A 103 5.52 -10.41 7.02
N GLU A 104 5.82 -11.43 7.83
CA GLU A 104 6.16 -11.27 9.25
C GLU A 104 5.17 -10.34 9.98
N THR A 105 3.88 -10.65 9.84
CA THR A 105 2.79 -9.82 10.37
C THR A 105 2.42 -10.24 11.78
N THR A 106 2.25 -9.24 12.66
CA THR A 106 1.86 -9.43 14.06
C THR A 106 0.72 -8.48 14.41
N LEU A 107 -0.31 -9.01 15.07
CA LEU A 107 -1.40 -8.24 15.65
C LEU A 107 -1.50 -8.63 17.12
N VAL A 108 -1.58 -7.67 18.04
CA VAL A 108 -1.67 -7.93 19.49
C VAL A 108 -2.87 -7.22 20.11
N SER A 109 -3.48 -7.88 21.09
CA SER A 109 -4.60 -7.34 21.85
C SER A 109 -4.16 -6.44 23.00
N SER A 110 -5.11 -5.76 23.66
CA SER A 110 -4.80 -4.93 24.85
C SER A 110 -4.23 -5.75 26.01
N LEU A 111 -4.46 -7.06 25.99
CA LEU A 111 -3.90 -8.03 26.93
C LEU A 111 -2.51 -8.56 26.50
N GLN A 112 -1.89 -7.97 25.47
CA GLN A 112 -0.62 -8.39 24.90
C GLN A 112 -0.64 -9.83 24.37
N GLN A 113 -1.81 -10.28 23.88
CA GLN A 113 -1.98 -11.60 23.29
C GLN A 113 -2.01 -11.48 21.77
N ASP A 114 -1.33 -12.40 21.08
CA ASP A 114 -1.40 -12.46 19.63
C ASP A 114 -2.83 -12.69 19.15
N ILE A 115 -3.24 -11.93 18.15
CA ILE A 115 -4.51 -12.08 17.45
C ILE A 115 -4.24 -12.90 16.18
N PRO A 116 -4.75 -14.15 16.08
CA PRO A 116 -4.61 -14.95 14.87
C PRO A 116 -5.26 -14.25 13.68
N HIS A 117 -4.55 -14.21 12.55
CA HIS A 117 -5.00 -13.53 11.34
C HIS A 117 -4.45 -14.20 10.09
N THR A 118 -4.93 -13.73 8.93
CA THR A 118 -4.43 -14.10 7.61
C THR A 118 -4.15 -12.83 6.82
N THR A 119 -3.17 -12.87 5.93
CA THR A 119 -2.82 -11.76 5.05
C THR A 119 -3.34 -12.00 3.62
N SER A 120 -3.44 -10.91 2.86
CA SER A 120 -3.68 -10.94 1.42
C SER A 120 -2.80 -9.88 0.79
N ASP A 121 -1.99 -10.29 -0.18
CA ASP A 121 -1.04 -9.40 -0.84
C ASP A 121 -1.71 -8.53 -1.91
N GLY A 122 -1.00 -7.47 -2.30
CA GLY A 122 -1.36 -6.61 -3.42
C GLY A 122 -0.46 -6.83 -4.63
N SER A 123 -0.81 -6.20 -5.75
CA SER A 123 0.06 -6.12 -6.92
C SER A 123 -0.09 -4.77 -7.60
N PHE A 124 1.03 -4.21 -8.05
CA PHE A 124 1.09 -3.04 -8.91
C PHE A 124 1.49 -3.46 -10.33
N SER A 125 0.89 -2.83 -11.35
CA SER A 125 1.28 -3.03 -12.75
C SER A 125 1.11 -1.74 -13.53
N THR A 126 2.16 -1.32 -14.25
CA THR A 126 2.02 -0.22 -15.22
C THR A 126 1.11 -0.66 -16.36
N THR A 127 -0.04 -0.01 -16.55
CA THR A 127 -0.91 -0.31 -17.71
C THR A 127 -0.26 0.21 -18.98
N ARG A 128 0.01 -0.65 -19.97
CA ARG A 128 0.42 -0.19 -21.30
C ARG A 128 -0.70 0.65 -21.91
N GLU A 129 -0.44 1.89 -22.31
CA GLU A 129 -1.31 2.58 -23.26
C GLU A 129 -1.44 1.71 -24.52
N LYS A 130 -2.59 1.07 -24.73
CA LYS A 130 -2.94 0.52 -26.03
C LYS A 130 -3.45 1.67 -26.91
N VAL A 131 -2.55 2.35 -27.60
CA VAL A 131 -2.94 3.27 -28.67
C VAL A 131 -3.20 2.46 -29.95
N ALA A 132 -4.44 2.50 -30.44
CA ALA A 132 -4.76 2.12 -31.81
C ALA A 132 -4.99 3.40 -32.63
N GLY A 133 -4.20 3.62 -33.67
CA GLY A 133 -4.36 4.73 -34.60
C GLY A 133 -5.12 4.31 -35.86
N ILE A 134 -5.96 5.19 -36.39
CA ILE A 134 -6.42 5.13 -37.78
C ILE A 134 -5.63 6.21 -38.53
N ASP A 135 -4.78 5.81 -39.47
CA ASP A 135 -4.09 6.75 -40.35
C ASP A 135 -5.04 7.14 -41.51
N HIS A 136 -5.09 8.43 -41.83
CA HIS A 136 -5.88 8.92 -42.97
C HIS A 136 -5.00 8.86 -44.22
N PRO A 137 -5.32 8.07 -45.26
CA PRO A 137 -4.56 8.11 -46.49
C PRO A 137 -4.74 9.50 -47.13
N GLN A 138 -3.64 10.26 -47.20
CA GLN A 138 -3.55 11.48 -47.98
C GLN A 138 -3.89 11.19 -49.44
N GLY A 139 -4.97 11.80 -49.92
CA GLY A 139 -5.15 12.18 -51.32
C GLY A 139 -5.75 11.12 -52.25
N TYR A 140 -7.05 11.21 -52.48
CA TYR A 140 -7.60 10.96 -53.80
C TYR A 140 -8.39 12.19 -54.28
N ARG A 141 -7.80 12.95 -55.21
CA ARG A 141 -8.53 13.92 -56.05
C ARG A 141 -8.91 13.20 -57.34
N PRO A 142 -10.19 12.87 -57.60
CA PRO A 142 -10.61 12.54 -58.95
C PRO A 142 -10.64 13.81 -59.80
N ALA A 143 -10.15 13.71 -61.03
CA ALA A 143 -10.30 14.73 -62.05
C ALA A 143 -11.68 14.62 -62.72
N HIS A 144 -12.20 15.81 -63.09
CA HIS A 144 -13.38 16.13 -63.90
C HIS A 144 -14.73 16.24 -63.18
#